data_AF-A0A2H0KFR4-F1
#
_entry.id   AF-A0A2H0KFR4-F1
#
_cell.length_a   1.000
_cell.length_b   1.000
_cell.length_c   1.000
_cell.angle_alpha   90.00
_cell.angle_beta   90.00
_cell.angle_gamma   90.00
#
_symmetry.space_group_name_H-M   'P 1'
#
loop_
_entity.id
_entity.type
_entity.pdbx_description
1 polymer ?
#
loop_
_entity_poly.entity_id
_entity_poly.type
_entity_poly.pdbx_seq_one_letter_code
_entity_poly.pdbx_strand_id
1 'polypeptide(L)'
;MNDESEIMVSPASKYYWRRLIDFCGRHKLRVVYLDDFETFEKVMEKRAEAENYKQRLRSFFERLERERSIYAETNHVREWMEAGYRADVEAEYIFIVGREKKILENIQKTNPSIVVMGKGHGDIIFLNRGSLETQGISFGQYLREIAGLRNEEADPFEGWTISAVMPEFDKKLPSFITYEGPDPSVVVERELLQRSYNAVTQMRILPERKPDFIGTWFPKLRSRGLFEVYIEERRDGGGISGTIEDILGTAGFEGHWNGQKISFKKNYDAQKSQGQSHYPLFYQGNLENGTIRGHYDFISDGGIIIHPGQKDSFVLFQGDQFKLDLS
;
A
#
# COMPACT_ATOMS: atom_id res chain seq x y z
N MET A 1 2.81 21.92 -16.44
CA MET A 1 3.79 22.67 -15.61
C MET A 1 3.92 21.89 -14.31
N ASN A 2 5.17 21.52 -14.00
CA ASN A 2 5.65 20.68 -12.89
C ASN A 2 4.93 19.35 -12.68
N ASP A 3 5.23 18.38 -13.56
CA ASP A 3 4.95 16.96 -13.29
C ASP A 3 6.23 16.35 -12.71
N GLU A 4 6.41 16.55 -11.40
CA GLU A 4 7.53 16.06 -10.59
C GLU A 4 7.39 14.54 -10.32
N SER A 5 7.23 13.73 -11.36
CA SER A 5 7.31 12.27 -11.29
C SER A 5 8.74 11.74 -11.48
N GLU A 6 9.74 12.65 -11.43
CA GLU A 6 11.11 12.24 -11.11
C GLU A 6 11.08 11.51 -9.77
N ILE A 7 11.85 10.43 -9.64
CA ILE A 7 12.20 9.87 -8.34
C ILE A 7 12.95 10.99 -7.61
N MET A 8 12.20 11.85 -6.92
CA MET A 8 12.72 12.98 -6.18
C MET A 8 13.39 12.41 -4.94
N VAL A 9 14.60 11.91 -5.13
CA VAL A 9 15.55 11.73 -4.04
C VAL A 9 15.73 13.12 -3.45
N SER A 10 15.18 13.31 -2.24
CA SER A 10 15.19 14.61 -1.59
C SER A 10 16.63 15.16 -1.52
N PRO A 11 16.82 16.50 -1.57
CA PRO A 11 18.15 17.08 -1.42
C PRO A 11 18.89 16.56 -0.18
N ALA A 12 18.16 16.36 0.92
CA ALA A 12 18.69 15.75 2.15
C ALA A 12 19.20 14.33 1.93
N SER A 13 18.46 13.48 1.20
CA SER A 13 18.91 12.12 0.87
C SER A 13 20.13 12.13 -0.06
N LYS A 14 20.14 12.97 -1.10
CA LYS A 14 21.30 13.15 -1.98
C LYS A 14 22.55 13.55 -1.19
N TYR A 15 22.39 14.50 -0.26
CA TYR A 15 23.46 14.96 0.61
C TYR A 15 24.00 13.85 1.53
N TYR A 16 23.11 13.08 2.15
CA TYR A 16 23.47 11.94 3.00
C TYR A 16 24.32 10.91 2.26
N TRP A 17 23.85 10.44 1.11
CA TRP A 17 24.58 9.45 0.31
C TRP A 17 25.92 9.97 -0.19
N ARG A 18 25.98 11.23 -0.61
CA ARG A 18 27.24 11.86 -1.02
C ARG A 18 28.26 11.90 0.13
N ARG A 19 27.84 12.27 1.35
CA ARG A 19 28.72 12.27 2.52
C ARG A 19 29.30 10.90 2.83
N LEU A 20 28.50 9.84 2.71
CA LEU A 20 28.96 8.46 2.91
C LEU A 20 30.01 8.07 1.87
N ILE A 21 29.77 8.37 0.59
CA ILE A 21 30.72 8.09 -0.49
C ILE A 21 32.03 8.87 -0.27
N ASP A 22 31.94 10.15 0.06
CA ASP A 22 33.10 11.01 0.32
C ASP A 22 33.90 10.53 1.56
N PHE A 23 33.23 10.04 2.60
CA PHE A 23 33.88 9.43 3.76
C PHE A 23 34.61 8.12 3.37
N CYS A 24 33.93 7.20 2.68
CA CYS A 24 34.53 5.96 2.21
C CYS A 24 35.76 6.23 1.32
N GLY A 25 35.66 7.19 0.40
CA GLY A 25 36.76 7.59 -0.48
C GLY A 25 37.97 8.12 0.29
N ARG A 26 37.77 9.02 1.26
CA ARG A 26 38.85 9.55 2.11
C ARG A 26 39.56 8.48 2.92
N HIS A 27 38.84 7.46 3.35
CA HIS A 27 39.36 6.35 4.16
C HIS A 27 39.74 5.11 3.34
N LYS A 28 39.71 5.20 1.99
CA LYS A 28 40.02 4.08 1.08
C LYS A 28 39.17 2.82 1.35
N LEU A 29 37.94 3.01 1.79
CA LEU A 29 36.99 1.92 2.00
C LEU A 29 36.37 1.54 0.65
N ARG A 30 36.25 0.23 0.40
CA ARG A 30 35.60 -0.29 -0.80
C ARG A 30 34.08 -0.09 -0.70
N VAL A 31 33.52 0.66 -1.65
CA VAL A 31 32.07 0.83 -1.79
C VAL A 31 31.52 -0.22 -2.75
N VAL A 32 30.41 -0.83 -2.38
CA VAL A 32 29.65 -1.77 -3.22
C VAL A 32 28.19 -1.29 -3.23
N TYR A 33 27.61 -1.18 -4.41
CA TYR A 33 26.18 -0.91 -4.56
C TYR A 33 25.42 -2.24 -4.50
N LEU A 34 24.39 -2.30 -3.65
CA LEU A 34 23.61 -3.51 -3.42
C LEU A 34 22.43 -3.67 -4.37
N ASP A 35 22.00 -2.57 -4.99
CA ASP A 35 20.93 -2.56 -5.98
C ASP A 35 21.47 -2.82 -7.39
N ASP A 36 20.60 -3.13 -8.34
CA ASP A 36 20.97 -3.24 -9.76
C ASP A 36 20.14 -2.36 -10.69
N PHE A 37 20.78 -1.99 -11.79
CA PHE A 37 20.15 -1.12 -12.78
C PHE A 37 19.01 -1.82 -13.52
N GLU A 38 19.11 -3.13 -13.73
CA GLU A 38 18.07 -3.91 -14.41
C GLU A 38 16.74 -3.90 -13.64
N THR A 39 16.76 -4.05 -12.30
CA THR A 39 15.53 -3.96 -11.51
C THR A 39 14.99 -2.54 -11.51
N PHE A 40 15.87 -1.53 -11.48
CA PHE A 40 15.46 -0.13 -11.59
C PHE A 40 14.79 0.17 -12.95
N GLU A 41 15.33 -0.33 -14.06
CA GLU A 41 14.73 -0.20 -15.39
C GLU A 41 13.32 -0.79 -15.41
N LYS A 42 13.11 -1.98 -14.83
CA LYS A 42 11.76 -2.60 -14.72
C LYS A 42 10.76 -1.74 -13.96
N VAL A 43 11.20 -1.07 -12.88
CA VAL A 43 10.35 -0.09 -12.16
C VAL A 43 9.97 1.05 -13.09
N MET A 44 10.94 1.62 -13.81
CA MET A 44 10.71 2.75 -14.71
C MET A 44 9.82 2.39 -15.91
N GLU A 45 9.98 1.20 -16.48
CA GLU A 45 9.10 0.68 -17.53
C GLU A 45 7.66 0.61 -17.05
N LYS A 46 7.42 0.09 -15.84
CA LYS A 46 6.07 0.01 -15.26
C LYS A 46 5.47 1.37 -14.93
N ARG A 47 6.28 2.32 -14.46
CA ARG A 47 5.84 3.72 -14.26
C ARG A 47 5.46 4.39 -15.58
N ALA A 48 6.26 4.19 -16.62
CA ALA A 48 5.96 4.71 -17.96
C ALA A 48 4.68 4.07 -18.54
N GLU A 49 4.46 2.77 -18.31
CA GLU A 49 3.22 2.07 -18.66
C GLU A 49 2.01 2.72 -17.97
N ALA A 50 2.07 2.92 -16.65
CA ALA A 50 1.00 3.54 -15.89
C ALA A 50 0.69 4.98 -16.36
N GLU A 51 1.73 5.77 -16.62
CA GLU A 51 1.61 7.14 -17.11
C GLU A 51 0.97 7.19 -18.51
N ASN A 52 1.27 6.22 -19.40
CA ASN A 52 0.61 6.12 -20.70
C ASN A 52 -0.90 5.95 -20.55
N TYR A 53 -1.36 5.09 -19.63
CA TYR A 53 -2.79 4.94 -19.35
C TYR A 53 -3.42 6.21 -18.77
N LYS A 54 -2.73 6.91 -17.86
CA LYS A 54 -3.19 8.21 -17.31
C LYS A 54 -3.34 9.26 -18.43
N GLN A 55 -2.40 9.32 -19.36
CA GLN A 55 -2.46 10.22 -20.52
C GLN A 55 -3.59 9.88 -21.49
N ARG A 56 -3.83 8.59 -21.75
CA ARG A 56 -4.98 8.12 -22.56
C ARG A 56 -6.31 8.54 -21.93
N LEU A 57 -6.46 8.32 -20.62
CA LEU A 57 -7.65 8.73 -19.88
C LEU A 57 -7.84 10.25 -19.92
N ARG A 58 -6.78 11.03 -19.64
CA ARG A 58 -6.83 12.50 -19.71
C ARG A 58 -7.28 12.98 -21.09
N SER A 59 -6.66 12.47 -22.15
CA SER A 59 -6.99 12.82 -23.54
C SER A 59 -8.43 12.44 -23.91
N PHE A 60 -8.92 11.29 -23.41
CA PHE A 60 -10.30 10.86 -23.63
C PHE A 60 -11.31 11.80 -22.94
N PHE A 61 -11.07 12.16 -21.68
CA PHE A 61 -11.94 13.09 -20.95
C PHE A 61 -11.92 14.50 -21.53
N GLU A 62 -10.76 15.02 -21.94
CA GLU A 62 -10.66 16.31 -22.62
C GLU A 62 -11.47 16.34 -23.92
N ARG A 63 -11.50 15.23 -24.67
CA ARG A 63 -12.31 15.13 -25.89
C ARG A 63 -13.81 15.13 -25.57
N LEU A 64 -14.24 14.34 -24.60
CA LEU A 64 -15.66 14.29 -24.19
C LEU A 64 -16.18 15.66 -23.75
N GLU A 65 -15.36 16.39 -22.99
CA GLU A 65 -15.70 17.73 -22.49
C GLU A 65 -15.85 18.74 -23.64
N ARG A 66 -14.95 18.69 -24.63
CA ARG A 66 -15.05 19.50 -25.85
C ARG A 66 -16.29 19.17 -26.69
N GLU A 67 -16.64 17.89 -26.79
CA GLU A 67 -17.75 17.41 -27.61
C GLU A 67 -19.12 17.56 -26.93
N ARG A 68 -19.16 17.97 -25.64
CA ARG A 68 -20.38 18.01 -24.80
C ARG A 68 -21.16 16.68 -24.84
N SER A 69 -20.47 15.57 -25.06
CA SER A 69 -21.11 14.25 -25.08
C SER A 69 -21.47 13.84 -23.66
N ILE A 70 -22.64 13.22 -23.48
CA ILE A 70 -23.00 12.57 -22.24
C ILE A 70 -21.96 11.46 -21.98
N TYR A 71 -21.39 11.44 -20.77
CA TYR A 71 -20.47 10.40 -20.36
C TYR A 71 -21.18 9.05 -20.35
N ALA A 72 -20.86 8.19 -21.32
CA ALA A 72 -21.09 6.76 -21.23
C ALA A 72 -19.75 6.11 -20.86
N GLU A 73 -19.69 5.46 -19.70
CA GLU A 73 -18.53 4.66 -19.33
C GLU A 73 -18.39 3.53 -20.34
N THR A 74 -17.40 3.65 -21.23
CA THR A 74 -17.10 2.61 -22.21
C THR A 74 -16.24 1.53 -21.56
N ASN A 75 -16.31 0.29 -22.06
CA ASN A 75 -15.46 -0.81 -21.58
C ASN A 75 -13.97 -0.42 -21.61
N HIS A 76 -13.55 0.36 -22.61
CA HIS A 76 -12.18 0.86 -22.73
C HIS A 76 -11.73 1.79 -21.60
N VAL A 77 -12.61 2.64 -21.08
CA VAL A 77 -12.26 3.52 -19.94
C VAL A 77 -11.94 2.66 -18.71
N ARG A 78 -12.77 1.64 -18.47
CA ARG A 78 -12.56 0.71 -17.36
C ARG A 78 -11.28 -0.11 -17.53
N GLU A 79 -11.04 -0.63 -18.73
CA GLU A 79 -9.81 -1.35 -19.09
C GLU A 79 -8.56 -0.50 -18.83
N TRP A 80 -8.55 0.77 -19.27
CA TRP A 80 -7.42 1.67 -19.05
C TRP A 80 -7.25 2.05 -17.58
N MET A 81 -8.33 2.22 -16.82
CA MET A 81 -8.26 2.48 -15.38
C MET A 81 -7.67 1.29 -14.62
N GLU A 82 -8.14 0.07 -14.88
CA GLU A 82 -7.64 -1.16 -14.25
C GLU A 82 -6.18 -1.41 -14.66
N ALA A 83 -5.82 -1.28 -15.95
CA ALA A 83 -4.45 -1.47 -16.42
C ALA A 83 -3.48 -0.41 -15.86
N GLY A 84 -3.90 0.86 -15.82
CA GLY A 84 -3.09 1.93 -15.22
C GLY A 84 -2.85 1.72 -13.73
N TYR A 85 -3.90 1.36 -12.97
CA TYR A 85 -3.78 1.07 -11.55
C TYR A 85 -2.89 -0.15 -11.28
N ARG A 86 -3.06 -1.22 -12.08
CA ARG A 86 -2.21 -2.40 -12.00
C ARG A 86 -0.74 -2.06 -12.25
N ALA A 87 -0.43 -1.29 -13.29
CA ALA A 87 0.93 -0.88 -13.60
C ALA A 87 1.55 -0.03 -12.48
N ASP A 88 0.78 0.89 -11.87
CA ASP A 88 1.22 1.67 -10.69
C ASP A 88 1.57 0.74 -9.51
N VAL A 89 0.69 -0.22 -9.17
CA VAL A 89 0.92 -1.17 -8.06
C VAL A 89 2.10 -2.10 -8.35
N GLU A 90 2.23 -2.62 -9.57
CA GLU A 90 3.35 -3.47 -9.98
C GLU A 90 4.69 -2.69 -9.90
N ALA A 91 4.71 -1.43 -10.33
CA ALA A 91 5.90 -0.58 -10.21
C ALA A 91 6.34 -0.43 -8.75
N GLU A 92 5.40 -0.12 -7.86
CA GLU A 92 5.68 0.07 -6.43
C GLU A 92 6.13 -1.24 -5.77
N TYR A 93 5.49 -2.36 -6.13
CA TYR A 93 5.88 -3.69 -5.65
C TYR A 93 7.30 -4.06 -6.06
N ILE A 94 7.69 -3.83 -7.32
CA ILE A 94 9.06 -4.08 -7.77
C ILE A 94 10.04 -3.18 -7.02
N PHE A 95 9.68 -1.91 -6.81
CA PHE A 95 10.53 -0.92 -6.13
C PHE A 95 10.74 -1.19 -4.63
N ILE A 96 9.76 -1.76 -3.93
CA ILE A 96 9.84 -2.02 -2.49
C ILE A 96 10.24 -3.47 -2.20
N VAL A 97 9.62 -4.43 -2.89
CA VAL A 97 9.78 -5.87 -2.62
C VAL A 97 10.75 -6.51 -3.62
N GLY A 98 10.56 -6.23 -4.92
CA GLY A 98 11.32 -6.89 -6.00
C GLY A 98 12.83 -6.72 -5.90
N ARG A 99 13.29 -5.53 -5.50
CA ARG A 99 14.72 -5.20 -5.35
C ARG A 99 15.43 -5.98 -4.26
N GLU A 100 14.71 -6.47 -3.25
CA GLU A 100 15.33 -7.07 -2.07
C GLU A 100 16.04 -8.37 -2.37
N LYS A 101 15.52 -9.17 -3.31
CA LYS A 101 16.20 -10.38 -3.75
C LYS A 101 17.62 -10.05 -4.22
N LYS A 102 17.77 -8.99 -5.03
CA LYS A 102 19.06 -8.58 -5.55
C LYS A 102 19.97 -8.01 -4.47
N ILE A 103 19.41 -7.20 -3.58
CA ILE A 103 20.11 -6.66 -2.42
C ILE A 103 20.70 -7.80 -1.59
N LEU A 104 19.91 -8.82 -1.26
CA LEU A 104 20.34 -9.98 -0.47
C LEU A 104 21.40 -10.82 -1.20
N GLU A 105 21.23 -11.08 -2.50
CA GLU A 105 22.24 -11.75 -3.34
C GLU A 105 23.58 -11.01 -3.30
N ASN A 106 23.55 -9.67 -3.41
CA ASN A 106 24.76 -8.84 -3.40
C ASN A 106 25.39 -8.75 -2.01
N ILE A 107 24.60 -8.72 -0.93
CA ILE A 107 25.10 -8.83 0.45
C ILE A 107 25.84 -10.15 0.61
N GLN A 108 25.23 -11.27 0.23
CA GLN A 108 25.84 -12.60 0.36
C GLN A 108 27.11 -12.74 -0.49
N LYS A 109 27.09 -12.23 -1.74
CA LYS A 109 28.22 -12.31 -2.67
C LYS A 109 29.42 -11.46 -2.23
N THR A 110 29.16 -10.27 -1.69
CA THR A 110 30.22 -9.29 -1.38
C THR A 110 30.64 -9.29 0.08
N ASN A 111 29.84 -9.90 0.96
CA ASN A 111 30.05 -10.03 2.40
C ASN A 111 30.50 -8.70 3.06
N PRO A 112 29.70 -7.63 2.92
CA PRO A 112 30.07 -6.31 3.42
C PRO A 112 30.11 -6.27 4.95
N SER A 113 31.03 -5.51 5.52
CA SER A 113 31.11 -5.33 6.98
C SER A 113 30.05 -4.36 7.53
N ILE A 114 29.60 -3.41 6.71
CA ILE A 114 28.55 -2.43 7.03
C ILE A 114 27.63 -2.33 5.83
N VAL A 115 26.32 -2.36 6.09
CA VAL A 115 25.27 -2.19 5.10
C VAL A 115 24.48 -0.94 5.44
N VAL A 116 24.38 -0.01 4.50
CA VAL A 116 23.55 1.20 4.64
C VAL A 116 22.46 1.14 3.58
N MET A 117 21.21 1.24 3.99
CA MET A 117 20.05 1.17 3.11
C MET A 117 18.88 1.96 3.67
N GLY A 118 17.88 2.25 2.81
CA GLY A 118 16.65 2.90 3.24
C GLY A 118 15.89 2.07 4.28
N LYS A 119 15.22 2.76 5.22
CA LYS A 119 14.42 2.18 6.31
C LYS A 119 13.51 1.04 5.84
N GLY A 120 12.80 1.23 4.73
CA GLY A 120 11.86 0.25 4.18
C GLY A 120 12.46 -1.15 3.97
N HIS A 121 13.68 -1.23 3.43
CA HIS A 121 14.37 -2.52 3.24
C HIS A 121 15.06 -3.00 4.52
N GLY A 122 15.70 -2.08 5.25
CA GLY A 122 16.48 -2.40 6.44
C GLY A 122 15.62 -3.04 7.54
N ASP A 123 14.46 -2.46 7.81
CA ASP A 123 13.53 -2.96 8.84
C ASP A 123 13.06 -4.37 8.51
N ILE A 124 12.64 -4.61 7.26
CA ILE A 124 12.12 -5.89 6.81
C ILE A 124 13.18 -6.98 6.81
N ILE A 125 14.38 -6.67 6.28
CA ILE A 125 15.48 -7.62 6.26
C ILE A 125 15.89 -7.99 7.69
N PHE A 126 15.97 -7.01 8.60
CA PHE A 126 16.32 -7.27 9.99
C PHE A 126 15.26 -8.06 10.76
N LEU A 127 13.97 -7.80 10.50
CA LEU A 127 12.87 -8.59 11.06
C LEU A 127 12.92 -10.05 10.61
N ASN A 128 13.34 -10.30 9.37
CA ASN A 128 13.47 -11.64 8.81
C ASN A 128 14.85 -12.30 9.06
N ARG A 129 15.72 -11.68 9.89
CA ARG A 129 17.11 -12.13 10.09
C ARG A 129 17.25 -13.62 10.42
N GLY A 130 16.36 -14.19 11.26
CA GLY A 130 16.45 -15.61 11.63
C GLY A 130 16.31 -16.55 10.43
N SER A 131 15.48 -16.21 9.45
CA SER A 131 15.36 -16.99 8.20
C SER A 131 16.51 -16.70 7.22
N LEU A 132 17.16 -15.55 7.31
CA LEU A 132 18.27 -15.18 6.43
C LEU A 132 19.63 -15.69 6.95
N GLU A 133 19.76 -15.84 8.27
CA GLU A 133 20.90 -16.49 8.92
C GLU A 133 21.02 -17.96 8.52
N THR A 134 19.89 -18.68 8.40
CA THR A 134 19.87 -20.05 7.86
C THR A 134 20.25 -20.12 6.38
N GLN A 135 20.15 -19.00 5.65
CA GLN A 135 20.60 -18.85 4.26
C GLN A 135 22.05 -18.35 4.15
N GLY A 136 22.75 -18.19 5.28
CA GLY A 136 24.17 -17.85 5.33
C GLY A 136 24.48 -16.35 5.37
N ILE A 137 23.51 -15.49 5.67
CA ILE A 137 23.74 -14.06 5.91
C ILE A 137 23.91 -13.81 7.41
N SER A 138 25.09 -13.35 7.83
CA SER A 138 25.34 -12.98 9.23
C SER A 138 24.89 -11.56 9.53
N PHE A 139 24.19 -11.36 10.64
CA PHE A 139 23.75 -10.04 11.10
C PHE A 139 24.59 -9.55 12.27
N GLY A 140 24.96 -8.27 12.23
CA GLY A 140 25.55 -7.54 13.35
C GLY A 140 24.51 -6.70 14.07
N GLN A 141 24.92 -5.50 14.48
CA GLN A 141 24.02 -4.51 15.07
C GLN A 141 23.14 -3.87 13.98
N TYR A 142 21.89 -3.56 14.33
CA TYR A 142 20.97 -2.80 13.49
C TYR A 142 20.62 -1.47 14.14
N LEU A 143 20.78 -0.39 13.37
CA LEU A 143 20.51 0.98 13.79
C LEU A 143 19.77 1.71 12.67
N ARG A 144 18.78 2.52 13.05
CA ARG A 144 18.11 3.46 12.14
C ARG A 144 18.63 4.86 12.38
N GLU A 145 18.90 5.60 11.30
CA GLU A 145 19.21 7.02 11.35
C GLU A 145 18.03 7.83 10.79
N ILE A 146 17.51 8.76 11.58
CA ILE A 146 16.49 9.71 11.12
C ILE A 146 17.14 11.08 10.96
N ALA A 147 17.03 11.65 9.76
CA ALA A 147 17.46 13.02 9.49
C ALA A 147 16.43 13.99 10.11
N GLY A 148 16.81 14.61 11.23
CA GLY A 148 16.05 15.68 11.85
C GLY A 148 16.76 17.02 11.67
N LEU A 149 15.98 18.09 11.49
CA LEU A 149 16.45 19.40 11.89
C LEU A 149 16.36 19.46 13.40
N ARG A 150 17.47 19.75 14.05
CA ARG A 150 17.54 19.89 15.51
C ARG A 150 16.69 21.09 15.94
N ASN A 151 15.40 20.85 16.20
CA ASN A 151 14.62 21.70 17.08
C ASN A 151 14.77 21.11 18.47
N GLU A 152 15.47 21.82 19.36
CA GLU A 152 15.72 21.38 20.74
C GLU A 152 14.45 21.30 21.61
N GLU A 153 13.27 21.60 21.03
CA GLU A 153 11.97 21.72 21.71
C GLU A 153 10.85 20.84 21.12
N ALA A 154 11.10 19.98 20.12
CA ALA A 154 10.04 19.17 19.48
C ALA A 154 9.85 17.80 20.15
N ASP A 155 8.60 17.47 20.50
CA ASP A 155 8.17 16.19 21.07
C ASP A 155 8.51 15.03 20.11
N PRO A 156 9.17 13.95 20.57
CA PRO A 156 9.53 12.80 19.73
C PRO A 156 8.32 12.07 19.09
N PHE A 157 7.09 12.32 19.53
CA PHE A 157 5.87 11.69 18.99
C PHE A 157 5.01 12.59 18.10
N GLU A 158 5.28 13.89 18.00
CA GLU A 158 4.59 14.78 17.06
C GLU A 158 5.25 14.71 15.68
N GLY A 159 4.58 13.96 14.78
CA GLY A 159 4.73 13.96 13.33
C GLY A 159 5.91 14.73 12.75
N TRP A 160 7.02 14.03 12.51
CA TRP A 160 8.10 14.49 11.63
C TRP A 160 7.57 14.59 10.19
N THR A 161 6.83 15.65 9.87
CA THR A 161 6.52 15.98 8.49
C THR A 161 7.79 16.43 7.80
N ILE A 162 8.38 15.53 7.02
CA ILE A 162 9.48 15.79 6.06
C ILE A 162 9.11 16.97 5.12
N SER A 163 7.83 17.32 5.01
CA SER A 163 7.31 18.35 4.10
C SER A 163 7.49 19.81 4.53
N ALA A 164 7.85 20.13 5.78
CA ALA A 164 7.74 21.53 6.25
C ALA A 164 9.05 22.34 6.24
N VAL A 165 10.20 21.76 5.88
CA VAL A 165 11.48 22.47 6.03
C VAL A 165 12.36 22.40 4.79
N MET A 166 11.86 22.93 3.67
CA MET A 166 12.67 23.11 2.45
C MET A 166 13.55 24.38 2.41
N PRO A 167 13.30 25.51 3.11
CA PRO A 167 14.14 26.70 2.91
C PRO A 167 15.47 26.73 3.69
N GLU A 168 15.64 25.94 4.76
CA GLU A 168 16.79 26.09 5.67
C GLU A 168 17.84 24.97 5.62
N PHE A 169 17.62 23.91 4.83
CA PHE A 169 18.58 22.82 4.67
C PHE A 169 19.94 23.27 4.11
N ASP A 170 20.00 24.40 3.40
CA ASP A 170 21.25 24.98 2.91
C ASP A 170 22.10 25.64 4.00
N LYS A 171 21.56 25.87 5.21
CA LYS A 171 22.26 26.62 6.27
C LYS A 171 22.62 25.81 7.52
N LYS A 172 21.94 24.69 7.79
CA LYS A 172 22.24 23.82 8.94
C LYS A 172 22.42 22.37 8.48
N LEU A 173 23.56 21.79 8.85
CA LEU A 173 23.81 20.36 8.65
C LEU A 173 22.73 19.56 9.40
N PRO A 174 22.08 18.57 8.76
CA PRO A 174 21.15 17.70 9.46
C PRO A 174 21.86 16.97 10.60
N SER A 175 21.21 16.92 11.77
CA SER A 175 21.61 16.02 12.86
C SER A 175 20.90 14.69 12.68
N PHE A 176 21.61 13.60 12.95
CA PHE A 176 21.06 12.25 12.85
C PHE A 176 20.84 11.71 14.26
N ILE A 177 19.62 11.25 14.52
CA ILE A 177 19.27 10.54 15.74
C ILE A 177 19.24 9.05 15.42
N THR A 178 19.89 8.25 16.25
CA THR A 178 19.95 6.80 16.11
C THR A 178 18.87 6.13 16.95
N TYR A 179 18.12 5.22 16.35
CA TYR A 179 17.13 4.39 17.04
C TYR A 179 17.50 2.90 16.90
N GLU A 180 17.27 2.14 17.96
CA GLU A 180 17.41 0.68 17.94
C GLU A 180 16.11 0.01 17.46
N GLY A 181 16.28 -1.06 16.69
CA GLY A 181 15.18 -1.92 16.25
C GLY A 181 14.35 -1.35 15.08
N PRO A 182 13.55 -2.22 14.45
CA PRO A 182 12.76 -1.89 13.27
C PRO A 182 11.51 -1.07 13.60
N ASP A 183 10.96 -0.36 12.61
CA ASP A 183 9.66 0.31 12.72
C ASP A 183 8.51 -0.65 12.40
N PRO A 184 7.56 -0.87 13.32
CA PRO A 184 6.38 -1.70 13.04
C PRO A 184 5.54 -1.19 11.86
N SER A 185 5.51 0.12 11.60
CA SER A 185 4.73 0.70 10.49
C SER A 185 5.18 0.19 9.12
N VAL A 186 6.48 -0.09 8.96
CA VAL A 186 7.04 -0.58 7.69
C VAL A 186 6.54 -1.99 7.37
N VAL A 187 6.30 -2.80 8.40
CA VAL A 187 5.73 -4.15 8.22
C VAL A 187 4.32 -4.05 7.67
N VAL A 188 3.50 -3.21 8.28
CA VAL A 188 2.12 -2.97 7.83
C VAL A 188 2.12 -2.44 6.40
N GLU A 189 2.90 -1.39 6.10
CA GLU A 189 3.01 -0.83 4.75
C GLU A 189 3.37 -1.89 3.71
N ARG A 190 4.33 -2.77 4.03
CA ARG A 190 4.73 -3.86 3.14
C ARG A 190 3.62 -4.89 2.93
N GLU A 191 2.96 -5.32 4.00
CA GLU A 191 1.86 -6.28 3.93
C GLU A 191 0.71 -5.73 3.08
N LEU A 192 0.36 -4.45 3.25
CA LEU A 192 -0.68 -3.79 2.46
C LEU A 192 -0.30 -3.65 0.98
N LEU A 193 0.97 -3.38 0.68
CA LEU A 193 1.47 -3.40 -0.69
C LEU A 193 1.39 -4.80 -1.30
N GLN A 194 1.72 -5.85 -0.56
CA GLN A 194 1.57 -7.23 -1.01
C GLN A 194 0.10 -7.56 -1.29
N ARG A 195 -0.83 -7.12 -0.45
CA ARG A 195 -2.28 -7.27 -0.67
C ARG A 195 -2.74 -6.53 -1.92
N SER A 196 -2.28 -5.30 -2.12
CA SER A 196 -2.57 -4.52 -3.33
C SER A 196 -2.05 -5.23 -4.58
N TYR A 197 -0.83 -5.77 -4.53
CA TYR A 197 -0.25 -6.55 -5.61
C TYR A 197 -1.06 -7.81 -5.91
N ASN A 198 -1.48 -8.55 -4.89
CA ASN A 198 -2.37 -9.71 -5.04
C ASN A 198 -3.72 -9.31 -5.63
N ALA A 199 -4.27 -8.15 -5.24
CA ALA A 199 -5.54 -7.66 -5.73
C ALA A 199 -5.49 -7.39 -7.24
N VAL A 200 -4.41 -6.78 -7.76
CA VAL A 200 -4.29 -6.47 -9.19
C VAL A 200 -3.82 -7.65 -10.05
N THR A 201 -3.12 -8.63 -9.47
CA THR A 201 -2.56 -9.78 -10.22
C THR A 201 -3.40 -11.05 -10.13
N GLN A 202 -4.05 -11.28 -8.99
CA GLN A 202 -4.78 -12.52 -8.67
C GLN A 202 -6.25 -12.25 -8.36
N MET A 203 -6.66 -10.98 -8.21
CA MET A 203 -7.99 -10.59 -7.71
C MET A 203 -8.29 -11.24 -6.35
N ARG A 204 -7.27 -11.32 -5.48
CA ARG A 204 -7.35 -11.84 -4.12
C ARG A 204 -6.62 -10.90 -3.16
N ILE A 205 -7.04 -10.85 -1.89
CA ILE A 205 -6.30 -10.14 -0.84
C ILE A 205 -5.32 -11.11 -0.17
N LEU A 206 -5.82 -12.26 0.29
CA LEU A 206 -5.04 -13.37 0.86
C LEU A 206 -5.20 -14.64 -0.01
N PRO A 207 -4.32 -14.86 -1.01
CA PRO A 207 -4.44 -15.98 -1.95
C PRO A 207 -4.53 -17.36 -1.28
N GLU A 208 -3.86 -17.53 -0.14
CA GLU A 208 -3.75 -18.77 0.62
C GLU A 208 -4.96 -19.10 1.51
N ARG A 209 -5.84 -18.13 1.78
CA ARG A 209 -7.05 -18.31 2.61
C ARG A 209 -8.28 -18.28 1.70
N LYS A 210 -9.27 -19.13 1.94
CA LYS A 210 -10.54 -19.11 1.18
C LYS A 210 -11.58 -18.26 1.89
N PRO A 211 -12.11 -17.19 1.28
CA PRO A 211 -13.12 -16.34 1.90
C PRO A 211 -14.54 -16.90 1.75
N ASP A 212 -15.43 -16.53 2.67
CA ASP A 212 -16.87 -16.75 2.54
C ASP A 212 -17.46 -15.83 1.46
N PHE A 213 -16.98 -14.59 1.42
CA PHE A 213 -17.36 -13.60 0.41
C PHE A 213 -16.17 -12.81 -0.10
N ILE A 214 -16.23 -12.41 -1.35
CA ILE A 214 -15.28 -11.49 -1.97
C ILE A 214 -16.07 -10.35 -2.61
N GLY A 215 -15.55 -9.13 -2.53
CA GLY A 215 -16.27 -7.97 -3.01
C GLY A 215 -15.37 -6.80 -3.34
N THR A 216 -16.00 -5.69 -3.72
CA THR A 216 -15.29 -4.44 -3.94
C THR A 216 -16.07 -3.24 -3.42
N TRP A 217 -15.38 -2.34 -2.73
CA TRP A 217 -15.84 -1.01 -2.35
C TRP A 217 -15.81 -0.02 -3.51
N PHE A 218 -15.19 -0.40 -4.64
CA PHE A 218 -15.04 0.47 -5.79
C PHE A 218 -15.34 -0.27 -7.09
N PRO A 219 -16.63 -0.43 -7.45
CA PRO A 219 -17.02 -1.24 -8.60
C PRO A 219 -16.41 -0.82 -9.95
N LYS A 220 -16.03 0.45 -10.09
CA LYS A 220 -15.38 1.01 -11.30
C LYS A 220 -13.90 0.63 -11.43
N LEU A 221 -13.25 0.28 -10.33
CA LEU A 221 -11.85 -0.14 -10.27
C LEU A 221 -11.74 -1.20 -9.18
N ARG A 222 -12.14 -2.42 -9.54
CA ARG A 222 -12.51 -3.48 -8.60
C ARG A 222 -11.35 -3.85 -7.69
N SER A 223 -10.16 -3.94 -8.29
CA SER A 223 -8.89 -4.25 -7.63
C SER A 223 -8.54 -3.24 -6.52
N ARG A 224 -8.79 -1.95 -6.73
CA ARG A 224 -8.56 -0.90 -5.72
C ARG A 224 -9.53 -0.98 -4.55
N GLY A 225 -10.75 -1.43 -4.80
CA GLY A 225 -11.76 -1.60 -3.75
C GLY A 225 -11.82 -3.01 -3.17
N LEU A 226 -10.96 -3.94 -3.60
CA LEU A 226 -11.12 -5.36 -3.33
C LEU A 226 -11.07 -5.67 -1.83
N PHE A 227 -11.98 -6.53 -1.38
CA PHE A 227 -11.99 -7.04 -0.02
C PHE A 227 -12.49 -8.48 0.05
N GLU A 228 -12.09 -9.17 1.09
CA GLU A 228 -12.43 -10.56 1.39
C GLU A 228 -13.02 -10.66 2.80
N VAL A 229 -14.10 -11.41 2.94
CA VAL A 229 -14.82 -11.62 4.22
C VAL A 229 -14.66 -13.06 4.67
N TYR A 230 -14.29 -13.22 5.93
CA TYR A 230 -14.10 -14.50 6.59
C TYR A 230 -15.00 -14.57 7.81
N ILE A 231 -16.02 -15.43 7.77
CA ILE A 231 -16.94 -15.65 8.88
C ILE A 231 -16.31 -16.67 9.82
N GLU A 232 -16.09 -16.26 11.06
CA GLU A 232 -15.45 -17.06 12.10
C GLU A 232 -16.50 -17.60 13.07
N GLU A 233 -17.56 -16.84 13.34
CA GLU A 233 -18.68 -17.27 14.19
C GLU A 233 -20.03 -17.07 13.48
N ARG A 234 -20.94 -18.03 13.70
CA ARG A 234 -22.36 -17.96 13.33
C ARG A 234 -23.20 -18.20 14.57
N ARG A 235 -24.16 -17.31 14.83
CA ARG A 235 -25.06 -17.36 15.99
C ARG A 235 -26.50 -17.56 15.53
N ASP A 236 -27.33 -18.09 16.43
CA ASP A 236 -28.75 -18.27 16.18
C ASP A 236 -29.42 -16.95 15.76
N GLY A 237 -30.40 -17.04 14.87
CA GLY A 237 -31.05 -15.87 14.31
C GLY A 237 -30.16 -15.08 13.35
N GLY A 238 -29.23 -15.74 12.62
CA GLY A 238 -28.50 -15.15 11.50
C GLY A 238 -27.33 -14.22 11.86
N GLY A 239 -26.94 -14.15 13.13
CA GLY A 239 -25.78 -13.36 13.56
C GLY A 239 -24.48 -13.92 13.01
N ILE A 240 -23.60 -13.05 12.51
CA ILE A 240 -22.27 -13.42 11.99
C ILE A 240 -21.20 -12.46 12.50
N SER A 241 -19.99 -12.96 12.71
CA SER A 241 -18.81 -12.14 13.00
C SER A 241 -17.54 -12.79 12.46
N GLY A 242 -16.49 -11.99 12.30
CA GLY A 242 -15.18 -12.46 11.84
C GLY A 242 -14.33 -11.32 11.31
N THR A 243 -13.57 -11.58 10.25
CA THR A 243 -12.59 -10.65 9.69
C THR A 243 -12.91 -10.23 8.26
N ILE A 244 -12.60 -8.97 7.95
CA ILE A 244 -12.58 -8.41 6.58
C ILE A 244 -11.13 -8.01 6.29
N GLU A 245 -10.61 -8.52 5.19
CA GLU A 245 -9.26 -8.20 4.70
C GLU A 245 -9.39 -7.38 3.42
N ASP A 246 -8.76 -6.21 3.38
CA ASP A 246 -8.68 -5.38 2.18
C ASP A 246 -7.29 -4.77 2.01
N ILE A 247 -7.12 -3.94 0.98
CA ILE A 247 -5.84 -3.27 0.69
C ILE A 247 -5.45 -2.22 1.74
N LEU A 248 -6.36 -1.83 2.64
CA LEU A 248 -6.10 -0.88 3.72
C LEU A 248 -5.80 -1.58 5.05
N GLY A 249 -6.17 -2.85 5.21
CA GLY A 249 -5.77 -3.67 6.34
C GLY A 249 -6.79 -4.71 6.76
N THR A 250 -6.65 -5.11 8.03
CA THR A 250 -7.53 -6.08 8.68
C THR A 250 -8.57 -5.35 9.52
N ALA A 251 -9.84 -5.70 9.33
CA ALA A 251 -10.94 -5.22 10.15
C ALA A 251 -11.73 -6.36 10.77
N GLY A 252 -12.15 -6.21 12.02
CA GLY A 252 -13.18 -7.04 12.61
C GLY A 252 -14.56 -6.60 12.14
N PHE A 253 -15.49 -7.55 11.98
CA PHE A 253 -16.89 -7.22 11.72
C PHE A 253 -17.86 -8.03 12.57
N GLU A 254 -19.02 -7.42 12.83
CA GLU A 254 -20.19 -8.05 13.42
C GLU A 254 -21.43 -7.65 12.63
N GLY A 255 -22.33 -8.60 12.40
CA GLY A 255 -23.46 -8.37 11.53
C GLY A 255 -24.50 -9.48 11.53
N HIS A 256 -25.35 -9.45 10.51
CA HIS A 256 -26.44 -10.37 10.30
C HIS A 256 -26.54 -10.75 8.82
N TRP A 257 -26.74 -12.04 8.56
CA TRP A 257 -26.97 -12.61 7.24
C TRP A 257 -28.08 -13.65 7.30
N ASN A 258 -29.14 -13.45 6.51
CA ASN A 258 -30.30 -14.34 6.48
C ASN A 258 -30.49 -15.08 5.13
N GLY A 259 -29.48 -15.04 4.25
CA GLY A 259 -29.55 -15.61 2.91
C GLY A 259 -30.06 -14.64 1.84
N GLN A 260 -30.65 -13.50 2.21
CA GLN A 260 -31.19 -12.50 1.28
C GLN A 260 -30.63 -11.09 1.53
N LYS A 261 -30.38 -10.74 2.79
CA LYS A 261 -29.87 -9.43 3.19
C LYS A 261 -28.68 -9.61 4.12
N ILE A 262 -27.63 -8.81 3.88
CA ILE A 262 -26.49 -8.67 4.77
C ILE A 262 -26.49 -7.29 5.40
N SER A 263 -26.14 -7.22 6.68
CA SER A 263 -25.77 -5.97 7.34
C SER A 263 -24.65 -6.19 8.32
N PHE A 264 -23.63 -5.34 8.33
CA PHE A 264 -22.51 -5.48 9.28
C PHE A 264 -21.87 -4.15 9.62
N LYS A 265 -21.23 -4.10 10.79
CA LYS A 265 -20.37 -3.02 11.26
C LYS A 265 -18.92 -3.47 11.11
N LYS A 266 -18.07 -2.61 10.54
CA LYS A 266 -16.62 -2.87 10.32
C LYS A 266 -15.78 -1.94 11.19
N ASN A 267 -14.77 -2.48 11.88
CA ASN A 267 -13.79 -1.72 12.66
C ASN A 267 -12.37 -2.20 12.33
N TYR A 268 -11.49 -1.29 11.90
CA TYR A 268 -10.10 -1.63 11.59
C TYR A 268 -9.27 -1.89 12.84
N ASP A 269 -8.37 -2.87 12.76
CA ASP A 269 -7.30 -3.09 13.71
C ASP A 269 -6.20 -2.04 13.47
N ALA A 270 -6.00 -1.15 14.44
CA ALA A 270 -5.04 -0.04 14.35
C ALA A 270 -3.58 -0.50 14.18
N GLN A 271 -3.25 -1.75 14.56
CA GLN A 271 -1.90 -2.30 14.40
C GLN A 271 -1.68 -2.97 13.04
N LYS A 272 -2.75 -3.22 12.27
CA LYS A 272 -2.70 -3.98 11.00
C LYS A 272 -3.29 -3.21 9.82
N SER A 273 -3.48 -1.91 9.97
CA SER A 273 -4.20 -1.10 8.98
C SER A 273 -3.56 0.27 8.81
N GLN A 274 -3.74 0.86 7.62
CA GLN A 274 -3.35 2.22 7.32
C GLN A 274 -4.48 3.22 7.59
N GLY A 275 -4.13 4.32 8.26
CA GLY A 275 -4.97 5.52 8.37
C GLY A 275 -6.00 5.55 9.49
N GLN A 276 -6.58 6.74 9.71
CA GLN A 276 -7.52 7.06 10.79
C GLN A 276 -8.98 6.67 10.48
N SER A 277 -9.25 5.56 9.80
CA SER A 277 -10.65 5.09 9.64
C SER A 277 -11.12 4.37 10.91
N HIS A 278 -11.03 5.07 12.06
CA HIS A 278 -11.41 4.56 13.39
C HIS A 278 -12.91 4.64 13.64
N TYR A 279 -13.67 5.26 12.72
CA TYR A 279 -15.12 5.30 12.84
C TYR A 279 -15.73 4.00 12.29
N PRO A 280 -16.63 3.38 13.05
CA PRO A 280 -17.35 2.23 12.55
C PRO A 280 -18.17 2.58 11.31
N LEU A 281 -17.93 1.82 10.24
CA LEU A 281 -18.73 1.89 9.03
C LEU A 281 -19.79 0.80 9.09
N PHE A 282 -21.03 1.18 8.76
CA PHE A 282 -22.15 0.25 8.72
C PHE A 282 -22.55 0.00 7.28
N TYR A 283 -22.71 -1.27 6.91
CA TYR A 283 -22.97 -1.71 5.56
C TYR A 283 -24.31 -2.43 5.53
N GLN A 284 -25.09 -2.22 4.47
CA GLN A 284 -26.28 -3.02 4.17
C GLN A 284 -26.35 -3.35 2.68
N GLY A 285 -26.71 -4.59 2.35
CA GLY A 285 -26.92 -4.99 0.96
C GLY A 285 -27.94 -6.12 0.82
N ASN A 286 -28.54 -6.22 -0.36
CA ASN A 286 -29.52 -7.25 -0.71
C ASN A 286 -28.97 -8.13 -1.83
N LEU A 287 -29.33 -9.42 -1.79
CA LEU A 287 -29.03 -10.38 -2.83
C LEU A 287 -29.93 -10.14 -4.04
N GLU A 288 -29.32 -9.77 -5.16
CA GLU A 288 -29.98 -9.53 -6.43
C GLU A 288 -29.23 -10.32 -7.53
N ASN A 289 -29.91 -11.27 -8.18
CA ASN A 289 -29.33 -12.09 -9.25
C ASN A 289 -28.02 -12.80 -8.86
N GLY A 290 -27.94 -13.33 -7.63
CA GLY A 290 -26.75 -14.03 -7.13
C GLY A 290 -25.60 -13.12 -6.67
N THR A 291 -25.79 -11.79 -6.70
CA THR A 291 -24.80 -10.80 -6.24
C THR A 291 -25.41 -9.94 -5.14
N ILE A 292 -24.68 -9.69 -4.07
CA ILE A 292 -25.14 -8.77 -3.01
C ILE A 292 -24.71 -7.35 -3.38
N ARG A 293 -25.65 -6.43 -3.51
CA ARG A 293 -25.41 -5.00 -3.78
C ARG A 293 -25.87 -4.16 -2.61
N GLY A 294 -25.09 -3.14 -2.26
CA GLY A 294 -25.36 -2.38 -1.05
C GLY A 294 -24.72 -1.00 -0.99
N HIS A 295 -24.94 -0.34 0.14
CA HIS A 295 -24.37 0.95 0.49
C HIS A 295 -23.75 0.92 1.89
N TYR A 296 -22.91 1.90 2.19
CA TYR A 296 -22.38 2.13 3.53
C TYR A 296 -22.80 3.49 4.09
N ASP A 297 -22.94 3.54 5.41
CA ASP A 297 -23.27 4.73 6.18
C ASP A 297 -22.20 4.98 7.27
N PHE A 298 -22.02 6.25 7.62
CA PHE A 298 -21.14 6.68 8.73
C PHE A 298 -21.93 6.78 10.04
N ILE A 299 -21.29 6.48 11.17
CA ILE A 299 -21.84 6.72 12.50
C ILE A 299 -20.99 7.78 13.19
N SER A 300 -21.58 8.94 13.53
CA SER A 300 -20.94 9.99 14.33
C SER A 300 -21.33 9.91 15.80
N ASP A 301 -20.44 10.36 16.70
CA ASP A 301 -20.51 10.28 18.19
C ASP A 301 -21.63 11.13 18.86
N GLY A 302 -22.80 11.26 18.24
CA GLY A 302 -23.97 11.96 18.80
C GLY A 302 -25.32 11.33 18.42
N GLY A 303 -25.30 10.16 17.80
CA GLY A 303 -26.45 9.53 17.16
C GLY A 303 -26.22 9.28 15.68
N ILE A 304 -27.06 8.42 15.09
CA ILE A 304 -26.95 7.99 13.69
C ILE A 304 -27.29 9.18 12.78
N ILE A 305 -26.27 9.86 12.25
CA ILE A 305 -26.42 10.71 11.07
C ILE A 305 -26.19 9.82 9.85
N ILE A 306 -27.29 9.27 9.32
CA ILE A 306 -27.27 8.54 8.05
C ILE A 306 -27.07 9.57 6.93
N HIS A 307 -25.84 9.74 6.46
CA HIS A 307 -25.63 10.27 5.13
C HIS A 307 -25.91 9.14 4.15
N PRO A 308 -26.95 9.22 3.29
CA PRO A 308 -27.23 8.15 2.35
C PRO A 308 -26.00 7.96 1.45
N GLY A 309 -25.31 6.83 1.64
CA GLY A 309 -24.26 6.40 0.74
C GLY A 309 -24.78 6.30 -0.70
N GLN A 310 -23.89 6.42 -1.69
CA GLN A 310 -24.29 6.16 -3.07
C GLN A 310 -24.83 4.74 -3.20
N LYS A 311 -25.97 4.58 -3.88
CA LYS A 311 -26.50 3.25 -4.22
C LYS A 311 -25.41 2.47 -4.97
N ASP A 312 -25.25 1.19 -4.65
CA ASP A 312 -24.21 0.30 -5.18
C ASP A 312 -22.77 0.74 -4.85
N SER A 313 -22.54 1.33 -3.66
CA SER A 313 -21.18 1.64 -3.19
C SER A 313 -20.36 0.37 -2.88
N PHE A 314 -20.98 -0.80 -2.80
CA PHE A 314 -20.24 -2.06 -2.77
C PHE A 314 -20.98 -3.20 -3.47
N VAL A 315 -20.19 -4.19 -3.91
CA VAL A 315 -20.66 -5.42 -4.53
C VAL A 315 -19.97 -6.60 -3.86
N LEU A 316 -20.74 -7.62 -3.50
CA LEU A 316 -20.33 -8.82 -2.76
C LEU A 316 -20.76 -10.08 -3.52
N PHE A 317 -19.87 -11.07 -3.58
CA PHE A 317 -20.06 -12.35 -4.25
C PHE A 317 -19.78 -13.47 -3.26
N GLN A 318 -20.53 -14.57 -3.36
CA GLN A 318 -20.34 -15.73 -2.49
C GLN A 318 -19.15 -16.57 -2.99
N GLY A 319 -18.09 -16.67 -2.19
CA GLY A 319 -16.87 -17.44 -2.51
C GLY A 319 -16.33 -17.22 -3.93
N ASP A 320 -16.05 -18.33 -4.63
CA ASP A 320 -15.41 -18.37 -5.95
C ASP A 320 -16.31 -17.88 -7.12
N GLN A 321 -17.49 -17.32 -6.83
CA GLN A 321 -18.41 -16.77 -7.83
C GLN A 321 -17.96 -15.42 -8.42
N PHE A 322 -16.91 -14.82 -7.86
CA PHE A 322 -16.21 -13.71 -8.49
C PHE A 322 -15.44 -14.21 -9.72
N LYS A 323 -16.18 -14.60 -10.77
CA LYS A 323 -15.60 -15.01 -12.04
C LYS A 323 -15.12 -13.77 -12.80
N LEU A 324 -13.87 -13.85 -13.20
CA LEU A 324 -13.11 -12.87 -13.96
C LEU A 324 -13.67 -12.79 -15.39
N ASP A 325 -14.27 -11.66 -15.74
CA ASP A 325 -14.05 -11.11 -17.09
C ASP A 325 -12.77 -10.27 -17.01
N LEU A 326 -11.63 -10.92 -17.26
CA LEU A 326 -10.33 -10.30 -17.58
C LEU A 326 -9.92 -10.67 -19.02
N SER A 327 -10.90 -10.88 -19.91
CA SER A 327 -10.65 -11.10 -21.34
C SER A 327 -10.55 -9.77 -22.09
#